data_AF-A0A923QM32-F1
#
_entry.id   AF-A0A923QM32-F1
#
_cell.length_a   1.000
_cell.length_b   1.000
_cell.length_c   1.000
_cell.angle_alpha   90.00
_cell.angle_beta   90.00
_cell.angle_gamma   90.00
#
_symmetry.space_group_name_H-M   'P 1'
#
loop_
_entity.id
_entity.type
_entity.pdbx_description
1 polymer ?
#
loop_
_entity_poly.entity_id
_entity_poly.type
_entity_poly.pdbx_seq_one_letter_code
_entity_poly.pdbx_strand_id
1 'polypeptide(L)' 'MPGNYAEDINLIIYGKVNTKEQKLNKIFETNSQAHSEMKRLIQQKLRKGYSASDIPV' A
#
# COMPACT_ATOMS: atom_id res chain seq x y z
N MET A 1 6.41 11.67 -28.02
CA MET A 1 7.23 11.98 -26.82
C MET A 1 6.91 10.90 -25.80
N PRO A 2 7.87 10.09 -25.32
CA PRO A 2 7.56 9.08 -24.32
C PRO A 2 7.26 9.83 -23.02
N GLY A 3 6.00 9.73 -22.57
CA GLY A 3 5.58 10.27 -21.29
C GLY A 3 6.40 9.62 -20.20
N ASN A 4 6.99 10.44 -19.34
CA ASN A 4 7.73 9.99 -18.17
C ASN A 4 6.69 9.45 -17.17
N TYR A 5 6.31 8.18 -17.27
CA TYR A 5 5.45 7.54 -16.29
C TYR A 5 6.25 7.47 -14.99
N ALA A 6 5.92 8.32 -14.02
CA ALA A 6 6.38 8.15 -12.66
C ALA A 6 5.71 6.89 -12.12
N GLU A 7 6.32 5.75 -12.38
CA GLU A 7 5.91 4.46 -11.82
C GLU A 7 5.99 4.59 -10.31
N ASP A 8 4.85 4.43 -9.66
CA ASP A 8 4.75 4.50 -8.21
C ASP A 8 4.40 3.12 -7.66
N ILE A 9 5.06 2.73 -6.57
CA ILE A 9 5.04 1.36 -6.06
C ILE A 9 4.43 1.38 -4.67
N ASN A 10 3.24 0.78 -4.53
CA ASN A 10 2.70 0.49 -3.20
C ASN A 10 3.31 -0.81 -2.69
N LEU A 11 4.18 -0.70 -1.68
CA LEU A 11 4.70 -1.83 -0.91
C LEU A 11 3.72 -2.18 0.22
N ILE A 12 3.07 -3.33 0.11
CA ILE A 12 2.15 -3.83 1.13
C ILE A 12 2.88 -4.90 1.94
N ILE A 13 3.11 -4.63 3.22
CA ILE A 13 3.74 -5.56 4.15
C ILE A 13 2.66 -6.15 5.06
N TYR A 14 2.63 -7.48 5.18
CA TYR A 14 1.66 -8.17 6.05
C TYR A 14 2.22 -9.47 6.57
N GLY A 15 1.77 -9.88 7.75
CA GLY A 15 2.22 -11.12 8.39
C GLY A 15 1.59 -11.29 9.75
N LYS A 16 1.85 -12.44 10.38
CA LYS A 16 1.53 -12.62 11.80
C LYS A 16 2.56 -11.83 12.63
N VAL A 17 2.10 -11.18 13.70
CA VAL A 17 2.98 -10.47 14.62
C VAL A 17 4.08 -11.41 15.11
N ASN A 18 5.33 -10.92 15.12
CA ASN A 18 6.54 -11.70 15.46
C ASN A 18 6.86 -12.87 14.52
N THR A 19 6.39 -12.84 13.28
CA THR A 19 6.82 -13.79 12.23
C THR A 19 7.48 -13.07 11.08
N LYS A 20 8.16 -13.82 10.20
CA LYS A 20 8.68 -13.24 8.95
C LYS A 20 7.53 -12.66 8.15
N GLU A 21 7.64 -11.38 7.84
CA GLU A 21 6.67 -10.62 7.07
C GLU A 21 6.68 -11.05 5.61
N GLN A 22 5.52 -10.91 4.95
CA GLN A 22 5.37 -11.04 3.52
C GLN A 22 5.23 -9.66 2.91
N LYS A 23 5.79 -9.49 1.71
CA LYS A 23 5.81 -8.23 0.97
C LYS A 23 5.13 -8.42 -0.37
N LEU A 24 4.23 -7.52 -0.72
CA LEU A 24 3.57 -7.47 -2.02
C LEU A 24 3.80 -6.10 -2.63
N ASN A 25 4.46 -6.08 -3.79
CA ASN A 25 4.72 -4.86 -4.54
C ASN A 25 3.64 -4.73 -5.61
N LYS A 26 2.91 -3.61 -5.60
CA LYS A 26 1.93 -3.29 -6.64
C LYS A 26 2.38 -2.03 -7.36
N ILE A 27 2.69 -2.18 -8.64
CA ILE A 27 3.17 -1.09 -9.50
C ILE A 27 1.94 -0.41 -10.13
N PHE A 28 1.95 0.91 -10.15
CA PHE A 28 0.92 1.74 -10.78
C PHE A 28 1.55 2.68 -11.80
N GLU A 29 0.80 2.94 -12.87
CA GLU A 29 1.23 3.83 -13.96
C GLU A 29 1.22 5.31 -13.56
N THR A 30 0.46 5.65 -12.51
CA THR A 30 0.32 7.03 -12.03
C THR A 30 0.35 7.10 -10.49
N ASN A 31 0.99 8.14 -9.98
CA ASN A 31 1.01 8.46 -8.56
C ASN A 31 -0.41 8.66 -7.97
N SER A 32 -1.35 9.21 -8.75
CA SER A 32 -2.73 9.41 -8.31
C SER A 32 -3.47 8.08 -8.07
N GLN A 33 -3.26 7.09 -8.94
CA GLN A 33 -3.81 5.74 -8.76
C GLN A 33 -3.20 5.04 -7.54
N ALA A 34 -1.87 5.13 -7.37
CA ALA A 34 -1.17 4.57 -6.21
C ALA A 34 -1.71 5.14 -4.89
N HIS A 35 -1.84 6.47 -4.79
CA HIS A 35 -2.41 7.14 -3.61
C HIS A 35 -3.86 6.74 -3.33
N SER A 36 -4.68 6.65 -4.38
CA SER A 36 -6.10 6.28 -4.24
C SER A 36 -6.24 4.86 -3.71
N GLU A 37 -5.45 3.93 -4.22
CA GLU A 37 -5.41 2.54 -3.77
C GLU A 37 -4.84 2.41 -2.35
N MET A 38 -3.79 3.16 -2.02
CA MET A 38 -3.23 3.20 -0.67
C MET A 38 -4.27 3.66 0.35
N LYS A 39 -4.95 4.78 0.09
CA LYS A 39 -6.01 5.31 0.95
C LYS A 39 -7.15 4.32 1.12
N ARG A 40 -7.57 3.67 0.03
CA ARG A 40 -8.62 2.63 0.05
C ARG A 40 -8.21 1.45 0.93
N LEU A 41 -6.97 0.97 0.81
CA LEU A 41 -6.45 -0.15 1.61
C LEU A 41 -6.38 0.19 3.09
N ILE A 42 -5.86 1.37 3.45
CA ILE A 42 -5.80 1.85 4.84
C ILE A 42 -7.20 1.88 5.44
N GLN A 43 -8.15 2.52 4.76
CA GLN A 43 -9.54 2.60 5.23
C GLN A 43 -10.19 1.21 5.38
N GLN A 44 -9.91 0.29 4.44
CA GLN A 44 -10.41 -1.08 4.53
C GLN A 44 -9.84 -1.81 5.76
N LYS A 45 -8.56 -1.61 6.09
CA LYS A 45 -7.91 -2.25 7.24
C LYS A 45 -8.40 -1.65 8.56
N LEU A 46 -8.51 -0.33 8.64
CA LEU A 46 -9.11 0.34 9.81
C LEU A 46 -10.54 -0.16 10.08
N ARG A 47 -11.37 -0.30 9.05
CA ARG A 47 -12.73 -0.88 9.17
C ARG A 47 -12.74 -2.33 9.65
N LYS A 48 -11.66 -3.08 9.40
CA LYS A 48 -11.50 -4.47 9.85
C LYS A 48 -10.95 -4.56 11.28
N GLY A 49 -10.75 -3.44 11.97
CA GLY A 49 -10.27 -3.39 13.35
C GLY A 49 -8.75 -3.35 13.49
N TYR A 50 -7.99 -3.11 12.41
CA TYR A 50 -6.57 -2.79 12.53
C TYR A 50 -6.41 -1.38 13.12
N SER A 51 -5.39 -1.19 13.95
CA SER A 51 -5.12 0.13 14.53
C SER A 51 -4.30 0.98 13.57
N ALA A 52 -4.44 2.32 13.65
CA ALA A 52 -3.61 3.22 12.85
C ALA A 52 -2.10 3.07 13.14
N SER A 53 -1.74 2.62 14.35
CA SER A 53 -0.37 2.29 14.74
C SER A 53 0.20 1.05 14.02
N ASP A 54 -0.67 0.17 13.50
CA ASP A 54 -0.27 -1.06 12.81
C ASP A 54 -0.03 -0.82 11.31
N ILE A 55 -0.35 0.37 10.82
CA ILE A 55 -0.23 0.75 9.42
C ILE A 55 0.93 1.76 9.33
N PRO A 56 2.09 1.38 8.76
CA PRO A 56 3.14 2.35 8.50
C PRO A 56 2.62 3.35 7.45
N VAL A 57 2.54 4.63 7.84
CA VAL A 57 2.15 5.76 6.97
C VAL A 57 3.41 6.43 6.44
#